data_AF-A0AA40FZD9-F1
#
_entry.id   AF-A0AA40FZD9-F1
#
_cell.length_a   1.000
_cell.length_b   1.000
_cell.length_c   1.000
_cell.angle_alpha   90.00
_cell.angle_beta   90.00
_cell.angle_gamma   90.00
#
_symmetry.space_group_name_H-M   'P 1'
#
loop_
_entity.id
_entity.type
_entity.pdbx_description
1 polymer ?
#
loop_
_entity_poly.entity_id
_entity_poly.type
_entity_poly.pdbx_seq_one_letter_code
_entity_poly.pdbx_strand_id
1 'polypeptide(L)'
;MVLIVHGFPSSTAALRFEWAWQHPHVSRRLKHVPKKKSQQRVFEFCLLVLSEMLKVGPWCRLPLTIRWLDYEFFDKYSSYVSAPMHMPICHGRVISKKIKKTNDIVETLDKLSIICFICNALLEEKEAVSCIKPSCSLVAHLICLAQLFCKDNMILPIEGTCPVCNTNVLWGDLIRKKIGCYENLQDVSSSDEDCTYY
;
A
#
# COMPACT_ATOMS: atom_id res chain seq x y z
N MET A 1 -10.78 -9.90 16.23
CA MET A 1 -10.42 -9.91 14.79
C MET A 1 -8.98 -10.39 14.71
N VAL A 2 -8.67 -11.34 13.81
CA VAL A 2 -7.34 -11.99 13.75
C VAL A 2 -6.44 -11.37 12.68
N LEU A 3 -7.01 -11.01 11.53
CA LEU A 3 -6.31 -10.44 10.39
C LEU A 3 -7.15 -9.33 9.78
N ILE A 4 -6.49 -8.29 9.28
CA ILE A 4 -7.10 -7.24 8.46
C ILE A 4 -6.29 -6.98 7.20
N VAL A 5 -6.97 -6.50 6.16
CA VAL A 5 -6.34 -5.95 4.96
C VAL A 5 -6.68 -4.46 4.91
N HIS A 6 -5.69 -3.60 4.77
CA HIS A 6 -5.88 -2.15 4.73
C HIS A 6 -4.98 -1.49 3.67
N GLY A 7 -5.11 -0.17 3.49
CA GLY A 7 -4.43 0.56 2.41
C GLY A 7 -5.25 0.69 1.12
N PHE A 8 -6.55 0.40 1.17
CA PHE A 8 -7.44 0.59 0.03
C PHE A 8 -7.56 2.09 -0.35
N PRO A 9 -7.62 2.42 -1.65
CA PRO A 9 -7.74 3.81 -2.11
C PRO A 9 -9.12 4.43 -1.83
N SER A 10 -10.13 3.61 -1.51
CA SER A 10 -11.48 4.07 -1.16
C SER A 10 -12.25 3.00 -0.40
N SER A 11 -13.30 3.42 0.31
CA SER A 11 -14.27 2.51 0.95
C SER A 11 -14.93 1.58 -0.06
N THR A 12 -15.22 2.07 -1.27
CA THR A 12 -15.80 1.24 -2.34
C THR A 12 -14.85 0.13 -2.79
N ALA A 13 -13.54 0.42 -2.88
CA ALA A 13 -12.55 -0.61 -3.21
C ALA A 13 -12.46 -1.68 -2.11
N ALA A 14 -12.51 -1.27 -0.83
CA ALA A 14 -12.54 -2.17 0.31
C ALA A 14 -13.79 -3.05 0.31
N LEU A 15 -14.99 -2.48 0.12
CA LEU A 15 -16.24 -3.23 0.06
C LEU A 15 -16.27 -4.25 -1.08
N ARG A 16 -15.73 -3.88 -2.26
CA ARG A 16 -15.61 -4.81 -3.40
C ARG A 16 -14.66 -5.96 -3.10
N PHE A 17 -13.60 -5.71 -2.33
CA PHE A 17 -12.69 -6.74 -1.86
C PHE A 17 -13.41 -7.66 -0.86
N GLU A 18 -14.00 -7.09 0.19
CA GLU A 18 -14.74 -7.84 1.21
C GLU A 18 -15.80 -8.76 0.61
N TRP A 19 -16.64 -8.24 -0.28
CA TRP A 19 -17.69 -9.03 -0.93
C TRP A 19 -17.11 -10.19 -1.74
N ALA A 20 -16.04 -9.96 -2.51
CA ALA A 20 -15.40 -11.01 -3.30
C ALA A 20 -14.76 -12.09 -2.41
N TRP A 21 -14.27 -11.71 -1.23
CA TRP A 21 -13.70 -12.63 -0.25
C TRP A 21 -14.79 -13.49 0.42
N GLN A 22 -15.94 -12.90 0.74
CA GLN A 22 -17.10 -13.61 1.28
C GLN A 22 -17.77 -14.53 0.23
N HIS A 23 -17.69 -14.17 -1.05
CA HIS A 23 -18.36 -14.86 -2.15
C HIS A 23 -17.42 -15.25 -3.30
N PRO A 24 -16.38 -16.07 -3.05
CA PRO A 24 -15.34 -16.36 -4.04
C PRO A 24 -15.88 -17.04 -5.30
N HIS A 25 -16.84 -17.96 -5.16
CA HIS A 25 -17.40 -18.70 -6.29
C HIS A 25 -18.42 -17.92 -7.13
N VAL A 26 -18.96 -16.81 -6.59
CA VAL A 26 -19.84 -15.89 -7.33
C VAL A 26 -19.01 -14.81 -8.02
N SER A 27 -17.86 -14.45 -7.44
CA SER A 27 -16.96 -13.45 -7.99
C SER A 27 -16.38 -13.86 -9.34
N ARG A 28 -16.63 -13.04 -10.37
CA ARG A 28 -16.08 -13.23 -11.72
C ARG A 28 -14.56 -13.33 -11.76
N ARG A 29 -13.87 -12.75 -10.77
CA ARG A 29 -12.40 -12.68 -10.70
C ARG A 29 -11.76 -13.88 -10.04
N LEU A 30 -12.55 -14.70 -9.35
CA LEU A 30 -12.06 -15.81 -8.53
C LEU A 30 -12.56 -17.17 -9.07
N LYS A 31 -12.92 -17.24 -10.36
CA LYS A 31 -13.34 -18.50 -11.01
C LYS A 31 -12.26 -19.59 -10.98
N HIS A 32 -10.98 -19.19 -10.87
CA HIS A 32 -9.84 -20.11 -10.74
C HIS A 32 -9.71 -20.69 -9.34
N VAL A 33 -10.35 -20.10 -8.33
CA VAL A 33 -10.26 -20.54 -6.94
C VAL A 33 -11.05 -21.85 -6.78
N PRO A 34 -10.42 -22.93 -6.29
CA PRO A 34 -11.09 -24.21 -6.13
C PRO A 34 -12.17 -24.14 -5.04
N LYS A 35 -13.16 -25.03 -5.11
CA LYS A 35 -14.14 -25.19 -4.03
C LYS A 35 -13.47 -25.72 -2.77
N LYS A 36 -13.98 -25.30 -1.61
CA LYS A 36 -13.52 -25.81 -0.31
C LYS A 36 -13.64 -27.32 -0.26
N LYS A 37 -12.56 -28.02 0.11
CA LYS A 37 -12.61 -29.47 0.37
C LYS A 37 -13.37 -29.73 1.68
N SER A 38 -14.06 -30.86 1.80
CA SER A 38 -14.84 -31.20 2.99
C SER A 38 -14.01 -31.14 4.28
N GLN A 39 -12.81 -31.72 4.24
CA GLN A 39 -11.87 -31.80 5.38
C GLN A 39 -11.11 -30.50 5.68
N GLN A 40 -11.08 -29.53 4.76
CA GLN A 40 -10.32 -28.29 4.93
C GLN A 40 -10.98 -27.36 5.97
N ARG A 41 -10.20 -26.72 6.83
CA ARG A 41 -10.77 -25.75 7.78
C ARG A 41 -11.26 -24.51 7.05
N VAL A 42 -12.36 -23.92 7.53
CA VAL A 42 -12.92 -22.70 6.92
C VAL A 42 -11.90 -21.56 6.96
N PHE A 43 -11.18 -21.41 8.09
CA PHE A 43 -10.16 -20.37 8.25
C PHE A 43 -9.02 -20.50 7.21
N GLU A 44 -8.45 -21.69 7.04
CA GLU A 44 -7.40 -21.95 6.04
C GLU A 44 -7.91 -21.69 4.62
N PHE A 45 -9.15 -22.06 4.32
CA PHE A 45 -9.77 -21.76 3.04
C PHE A 45 -9.88 -20.25 2.81
N CYS A 46 -10.31 -19.47 3.82
CA CYS A 46 -10.37 -18.02 3.72
C CYS A 46 -8.99 -17.40 3.44
N LEU A 47 -7.91 -17.90 4.06
CA LEU A 47 -6.53 -17.43 3.79
C LEU A 47 -6.05 -17.78 2.37
N LEU A 48 -6.46 -18.94 1.85
CA LEU A 48 -6.21 -19.30 0.45
C LEU A 48 -6.92 -18.33 -0.49
N VAL A 49 -8.22 -18.07 -0.26
CA VAL A 49 -8.97 -17.10 -1.08
C VAL A 49 -8.33 -15.70 -1.02
N LEU A 50 -7.90 -15.27 0.16
CA LEU A 50 -7.18 -14.01 0.35
C LEU A 50 -5.92 -13.98 -0.51
N SER A 51 -5.10 -15.03 -0.48
CA SER A 51 -3.87 -15.11 -1.29
C SER A 51 -4.15 -15.00 -2.79
N GLU A 52 -5.19 -15.68 -3.27
CA GLU A 52 -5.58 -15.60 -4.69
C GLU A 52 -6.09 -14.20 -5.06
N MET A 53 -6.87 -13.56 -4.18
CA MET A 53 -7.33 -12.19 -4.37
C MET A 53 -6.19 -11.18 -4.49
N LEU A 54 -5.15 -11.30 -3.67
CA LEU A 54 -4.00 -10.39 -3.70
C LEU A 54 -3.20 -10.49 -5.01
N LYS A 55 -3.34 -11.59 -5.75
CA LYS A 55 -2.60 -11.85 -7.00
C LYS A 55 -3.38 -11.52 -8.27
N VAL A 56 -4.68 -11.23 -8.17
CA VAL A 56 -5.52 -10.92 -9.33
C VAL A 56 -5.99 -9.47 -9.41
N GLY A 57 -6.22 -9.00 -10.63
CA GLY A 57 -6.77 -7.69 -10.88
C GLY A 57 -8.21 -7.57 -10.33
N PRO A 58 -8.58 -6.42 -9.74
CA PRO A 58 -7.86 -5.15 -9.74
C PRO A 58 -6.94 -4.95 -8.52
N TRP A 59 -6.86 -5.93 -7.61
CA TRP A 59 -6.26 -5.75 -6.29
C TRP A 59 -4.73 -5.88 -6.31
N CYS A 60 -4.19 -6.70 -7.21
CA CYS A 60 -2.76 -7.01 -7.30
C CYS A 60 -1.81 -5.84 -7.59
N ARG A 61 -2.32 -4.62 -7.80
CA ARG A 61 -1.54 -3.39 -7.99
C ARG A 61 -1.85 -2.32 -6.94
N LEU A 62 -2.72 -2.63 -5.98
CA LEU A 62 -3.06 -1.72 -4.90
C LEU A 62 -1.98 -1.82 -3.80
N PRO A 63 -1.63 -0.72 -3.12
CA PRO A 63 -0.63 -0.73 -2.06
C PRO A 63 -1.23 -1.25 -0.74
N LEU A 64 -1.76 -2.47 -0.77
CA LEU A 64 -2.43 -3.10 0.37
C LEU A 64 -1.41 -3.62 1.39
N THR A 65 -1.83 -3.67 2.64
CA THR A 65 -1.07 -4.24 3.75
C THR A 65 -1.93 -5.29 4.44
N ILE A 66 -1.36 -6.47 4.67
CA ILE A 66 -1.98 -7.56 5.40
C ILE A 66 -1.43 -7.50 6.82
N ARG A 67 -2.30 -7.21 7.80
CA ARG A 67 -1.89 -7.06 9.20
C ARG A 67 -2.59 -8.10 10.06
N TRP A 68 -1.78 -8.93 10.72
CA TRP A 68 -2.22 -9.84 11.77
C TRP A 68 -2.32 -9.08 13.09
N LEU A 69 -3.45 -9.22 13.77
CA LEU A 69 -3.73 -8.57 15.05
C LEU A 69 -3.47 -9.49 16.23
N ASP A 70 -3.34 -10.79 15.96
CA ASP A 70 -3.11 -11.84 16.93
C ASP A 70 -1.84 -12.61 16.56
N TYR A 71 -0.90 -12.68 17.50
CA TYR A 71 0.43 -13.26 17.26
C TYR A 71 0.39 -14.79 17.15
N GLU A 72 -0.44 -15.47 17.94
CA GLU A 72 -0.54 -16.94 17.89
C GLU A 72 -1.04 -17.40 16.52
N PHE A 73 -1.98 -16.65 15.95
CA PHE A 73 -2.45 -16.92 14.59
C PHE A 73 -1.41 -16.53 13.52
N PHE A 74 -0.65 -15.46 13.73
CA PHE A 74 0.43 -15.07 12.82
C PHE A 74 1.50 -16.17 12.72
N ASP A 75 2.02 -16.61 13.86
CA ASP A 75 3.06 -17.64 13.93
C ASP A 75 2.61 -18.93 13.21
N LYS A 76 1.35 -19.32 13.44
CA LYS A 76 0.80 -20.56 12.89
C LYS A 76 0.39 -20.49 11.41
N TYR A 77 -0.14 -19.36 10.95
CA TYR A 77 -0.84 -19.28 9.66
C TYR A 77 -0.29 -18.24 8.68
N SER A 78 0.75 -17.49 9.04
CA SER A 78 1.37 -16.50 8.14
C SER A 78 1.79 -17.10 6.79
N SER A 79 2.33 -18.32 6.80
CA SER A 79 2.76 -19.06 5.61
C SER A 79 1.62 -19.45 4.66
N TYR A 80 0.36 -19.44 5.12
CA TYR A 80 -0.81 -19.70 4.28
C TYR A 80 -1.22 -18.48 3.45
N VAL A 81 -0.68 -17.29 3.76
CA VAL A 81 -0.94 -16.06 3.03
C VAL A 81 0.23 -15.76 2.10
N SER A 82 -0.05 -15.73 0.81
CA SER A 82 0.91 -15.39 -0.23
C SER A 82 0.50 -14.09 -0.90
N ALA A 83 1.33 -13.05 -0.76
CA ALA A 83 1.10 -11.72 -1.30
C ALA A 83 2.23 -11.31 -2.28
N PRO A 84 1.95 -10.42 -3.25
CA PRO A 84 3.01 -9.80 -4.04
C PRO A 84 4.01 -9.01 -3.17
N MET A 85 5.27 -8.90 -3.63
CA MET A 85 6.36 -8.27 -2.86
C MET A 85 6.10 -6.83 -2.38
N HIS A 86 5.28 -6.07 -3.10
CA HIS A 86 4.94 -4.70 -2.73
C HIS A 86 3.81 -4.61 -1.68
N MET A 87 3.25 -5.73 -1.26
CA MET A 87 2.20 -5.82 -0.24
C MET A 87 2.77 -6.45 1.03
N PRO A 88 3.13 -5.64 2.05
CA PRO A 88 3.71 -6.17 3.26
C PRO A 88 2.71 -7.02 4.05
N ILE A 89 3.18 -8.15 4.56
CA ILE A 89 2.53 -8.94 5.60
C ILE A 89 3.21 -8.59 6.92
N CYS A 90 2.46 -8.06 7.87
CA CYS A 90 2.98 -7.64 9.17
C CYS A 90 2.04 -8.07 10.31
N HIS A 91 2.50 -7.93 11.54
CA HIS A 91 1.69 -8.19 12.73
C HIS A 91 1.68 -6.96 13.67
N GLY A 92 0.81 -6.98 14.67
CA GLY A 92 0.71 -5.93 15.69
C GLY A 92 -0.56 -5.08 15.58
N ARG A 93 -0.76 -4.23 16.59
CA ARG A 93 -1.99 -3.44 16.77
C ARG A 93 -2.17 -2.38 15.68
N VAL A 94 -3.42 -1.98 15.44
CA VAL A 94 -3.76 -0.85 14.58
C VAL A 94 -3.79 0.41 15.42
N ILE A 95 -2.94 1.37 15.08
CA ILE A 95 -2.91 2.67 15.74
C ILE A 95 -3.61 3.68 14.83
N SER A 96 -4.75 4.21 15.28
CA SER A 96 -5.41 5.32 14.60
C SER A 96 -4.75 6.62 15.04
N LYS A 97 -3.89 7.20 14.18
CA LYS A 97 -3.40 8.57 14.37
C LYS A 97 -4.25 9.52 13.55
N LYS A 98 -4.73 10.59 14.16
CA LYS A 98 -5.31 11.72 13.41
C LYS A 98 -4.17 12.33 12.60
N ILE A 99 -4.33 12.37 11.28
CA ILE A 99 -3.43 13.10 10.41
C ILE A 99 -3.52 14.56 10.85
N LYS A 100 -2.47 15.06 11.50
CA LYS A 100 -2.35 16.49 11.70
C LYS A 100 -2.17 17.05 10.30
N LYS A 101 -3.14 17.82 9.81
CA LYS A 101 -2.86 18.74 8.72
C LYS A 101 -1.75 19.64 9.25
N THR A 102 -0.53 19.44 8.78
CA THR A 102 0.53 20.43 8.94
C THR A 102 0.06 21.64 8.14
N ASN A 103 -0.70 22.51 8.80
CA ASN A 103 -0.89 23.90 8.39
C ASN A 103 0.34 24.73 8.74
N ASP A 104 1.43 24.11 9.19
CA ASP A 104 2.61 24.82 9.65
C ASP A 104 3.61 25.01 8.49
N ILE A 105 3.84 26.31 8.20
CA ILE A 105 4.91 26.91 7.38
C ILE A 105 4.58 27.23 5.91
N VAL A 106 3.36 27.68 5.57
CA VAL A 106 3.13 28.39 4.29
C VAL A 106 2.28 29.64 4.47
N GLU A 107 2.67 30.52 5.41
CA GLU A 107 2.12 31.88 5.45
C GLU A 107 3.17 32.99 5.30
N THR A 108 4.47 32.71 5.17
CA THR A 108 5.48 33.79 5.16
C THR A 108 6.73 33.57 4.31
N LEU A 109 6.71 32.70 3.30
CA LEU A 109 7.76 32.65 2.29
C LEU A 109 7.12 32.58 0.91
N ASP A 110 7.56 33.49 0.03
CA ASP A 110 7.10 33.68 -1.34
C ASP A 110 6.68 32.38 -2.02
N LYS A 111 5.60 32.45 -2.82
CA LYS A 111 5.22 31.44 -3.80
C LYS A 111 6.36 31.22 -4.81
N LEU A 112 7.42 30.56 -4.37
CA LEU A 112 8.42 29.96 -5.23
C LEU A 112 7.64 28.92 -6.03
N SER A 113 7.44 29.26 -7.29
CA SER A 113 6.82 28.39 -8.27
C SER A 113 7.60 27.09 -8.30
N ILE A 114 7.06 26.03 -7.70
CA ILE A 114 7.69 24.71 -7.73
C ILE A 114 7.52 24.17 -9.16
N ILE A 115 8.63 23.72 -9.75
CA ILE A 115 8.64 23.21 -11.12
C ILE A 115 8.76 21.70 -11.08
N CYS A 116 7.99 21.02 -11.92
CA CYS A 116 8.08 19.58 -12.08
C CYS A 116 9.42 19.17 -12.70
N PHE A 117 10.14 18.27 -12.04
CA PHE A 117 11.42 17.76 -12.55
C PHE A 117 11.32 17.04 -13.92
N ILE A 118 10.14 16.55 -14.29
CA ILE A 118 9.95 15.71 -15.49
C ILE A 118 9.54 16.53 -16.71
N CYS A 119 8.53 17.40 -16.55
CA CYS A 119 7.97 18.18 -17.68
C CYS A 119 8.36 19.66 -17.66
N ASN A 120 9.06 20.11 -16.62
CA ASN A 120 9.47 21.51 -16.40
C ASN A 120 8.31 22.53 -16.36
N ALA A 121 7.08 22.07 -16.14
CA ALA A 121 5.92 22.94 -15.93
C ALA A 121 5.66 23.23 -14.45
N LEU A 122 4.87 24.27 -14.17
CA LEU A 122 4.46 24.67 -12.83
C LEU A 122 3.67 23.56 -12.12
N LEU A 123 3.93 23.39 -10.82
CA LEU A 123 3.23 22.45 -9.96
C LEU A 123 2.21 23.17 -9.09
N GLU A 124 1.01 22.60 -9.04
CA GLU A 124 0.09 22.86 -7.93
C GLU A 124 0.41 21.92 -6.77
N GLU A 125 0.31 22.41 -5.54
CA GLU A 125 0.61 21.65 -4.32
C GLU A 125 -0.14 20.31 -4.27
N LYS A 126 -1.42 20.32 -4.68
CA LYS A 126 -2.28 19.12 -4.74
C LYS A 126 -1.78 18.06 -5.73
N GLU A 127 -0.99 18.44 -6.72
CA GLU A 127 -0.48 17.55 -7.77
C GLU A 127 0.96 17.10 -7.50
N ALA A 128 1.69 17.82 -6.65
CA ALA A 128 3.07 17.53 -6.30
C ALA A 128 3.23 16.20 -5.56
N VAL A 129 4.24 15.43 -5.96
CA VAL A 129 4.73 14.24 -5.27
C VAL A 129 6.23 14.38 -5.11
N SER A 130 6.74 14.07 -3.92
CA SER A 130 8.17 14.09 -3.63
C SER A 130 8.71 12.69 -3.37
N CYS A 131 10.01 12.51 -3.59
CA CYS A 131 10.69 11.24 -3.29
C CYS A 131 10.53 10.89 -1.80
N ILE A 132 10.58 9.60 -1.49
CA ILE A 132 10.47 9.10 -0.13
C ILE A 132 11.67 9.48 0.75
N LYS A 133 12.87 9.56 0.14
CA LYS A 133 14.12 9.90 0.82
C LYS A 133 14.14 11.39 1.19
N PRO A 134 14.27 11.77 2.48
CA PRO A 134 14.23 13.17 2.91
C PRO A 134 15.31 14.07 2.27
N SER A 135 16.48 13.50 1.95
CA SER A 135 17.58 14.22 1.31
C SER A 135 17.47 14.33 -0.22
N CYS A 136 16.40 13.80 -0.83
CA CYS A 136 16.19 13.87 -2.28
C CYS A 136 15.33 15.09 -2.65
N SER A 137 15.78 15.86 -3.63
CA SER A 137 15.10 17.07 -4.14
C SER A 137 14.05 16.80 -5.22
N LEU A 138 13.73 15.53 -5.52
CA LEU A 138 12.69 15.22 -6.51
C LEU A 138 11.35 15.79 -6.06
N VAL A 139 10.79 16.66 -6.90
CA VAL A 139 9.38 17.03 -6.88
C VAL A 139 8.86 16.98 -8.33
N ALA A 140 7.74 16.30 -8.54
CA ALA A 140 7.14 16.12 -9.86
C ALA A 140 5.61 16.08 -9.78
N HIS A 141 4.93 16.26 -10.92
CA HIS A 141 3.50 15.99 -11.01
C HIS A 141 3.27 14.50 -10.76
N LEU A 142 2.19 14.19 -10.02
CA LEU A 142 1.73 12.82 -9.81
C LEU A 142 1.63 12.05 -11.13
N ILE A 143 1.05 12.67 -12.16
CA ILE A 143 0.84 12.02 -13.46
C ILE A 143 2.15 11.80 -14.20
N CYS A 144 3.06 12.79 -14.20
CA CYS A 144 4.37 12.64 -14.85
C CYS A 144 5.19 11.52 -14.21
N LEU A 145 5.21 11.44 -12.88
CA LEU A 145 5.91 10.38 -12.18
C LEU A 145 5.24 9.02 -12.39
N ALA A 146 3.91 8.97 -12.42
CA ALA A 146 3.18 7.74 -12.74
C ALA A 146 3.51 7.23 -14.15
N GLN A 147 3.51 8.11 -15.16
CA GLN A 147 3.86 7.77 -16.54
C GLN A 147 5.30 7.25 -16.64
N LEU A 148 6.23 7.84 -15.90
CA LEU A 148 7.62 7.37 -15.85
C LEU A 148 7.73 5.95 -15.25
N PHE A 149 6.91 5.62 -14.25
CA PHE A 149 6.98 4.34 -13.54
C PHE A 149 6.09 3.24 -14.15
N CYS A 150 5.06 3.62 -14.91
CA CYS A 150 4.15 2.66 -15.54
C CYS A 150 4.89 1.81 -16.59
N LYS A 151 4.65 0.50 -16.51
CA LYS A 151 5.10 -0.50 -17.49
C LYS A 151 3.89 -1.13 -18.18
N ASP A 152 4.06 -1.62 -19.40
CA ASP A 152 3.15 -2.57 -20.06
C ASP A 152 1.66 -2.17 -20.07
N ASN A 153 1.33 -0.96 -20.55
CA ASN A 153 -0.04 -0.44 -20.64
C ASN A 153 -0.84 -0.43 -19.31
N MET A 154 -0.16 -0.55 -18.17
CA MET A 154 -0.78 -0.46 -16.86
C MET A 154 -0.99 1.00 -16.46
N ILE A 155 -2.11 1.29 -15.79
CA ILE A 155 -2.45 2.65 -15.35
C ILE A 155 -1.82 2.98 -13.99
N LEU A 156 -1.69 1.99 -13.11
CA LEU A 156 -1.17 2.16 -11.75
C LEU A 156 0.23 1.58 -11.65
N PRO A 157 1.29 2.35 -11.36
CA PRO A 157 2.60 1.80 -11.05
C PRO A 157 2.59 0.98 -9.74
N ILE A 158 3.51 0.02 -9.63
CA ILE A 158 3.77 -0.69 -8.38
C ILE A 158 5.02 -0.11 -7.71
N GLU A 159 6.08 0.08 -8.49
CA GLU A 159 7.38 0.59 -8.07
C GLU A 159 8.01 1.37 -9.23
N GLY A 160 9.09 2.10 -8.93
CA GLY A 160 9.91 2.75 -9.94
C GLY A 160 11.18 3.34 -9.37
N THR A 161 12.12 3.68 -10.23
CA THR A 161 13.41 4.26 -9.84
C THR A 161 13.31 5.77 -9.83
N CYS A 162 13.61 6.40 -8.69
CA CYS A 162 13.66 7.86 -8.58
C CYS A 162 14.73 8.42 -9.55
N PRO A 163 14.38 9.37 -10.45
CA PRO A 163 15.32 9.88 -11.45
C PRO A 163 16.40 10.82 -10.88
N VAL A 164 16.29 11.22 -9.61
CA VAL A 164 17.25 12.12 -8.95
C VAL A 164 18.23 11.36 -8.07
N CYS A 165 17.74 10.46 -7.20
CA CYS A 165 18.58 9.74 -6.24
C CYS A 165 18.79 8.26 -6.57
N ASN A 166 18.25 7.77 -7.69
CA ASN A 166 18.34 6.39 -8.17
C ASN A 166 17.86 5.31 -7.19
N THR A 167 17.12 5.70 -6.15
CA THR A 167 16.55 4.76 -5.20
C THR A 167 15.29 4.12 -5.79
N ASN A 168 15.16 2.79 -5.71
CA ASN A 168 13.90 2.12 -6.03
C ASN A 168 12.86 2.47 -4.94
N VAL A 169 11.67 2.87 -5.35
CA VAL A 169 10.59 3.28 -4.45
C VAL A 169 9.30 2.59 -4.83
N LEU A 170 8.50 2.21 -3.82
CA LEU A 170 7.15 1.71 -4.05
C LEU A 170 6.21 2.89 -4.31
N TRP A 171 5.33 2.72 -5.30
CA TRP A 171 4.31 3.72 -5.62
C TRP A 171 3.39 3.99 -4.42
N GLY A 172 3.02 2.93 -3.71
CA GLY A 172 2.21 3.01 -2.50
C GLY A 172 2.77 3.95 -1.44
N ASP A 173 4.09 3.93 -1.26
CA ASP A 173 4.80 4.73 -0.26
C ASP A 173 4.80 6.21 -0.62
N LEU A 174 5.01 6.53 -1.91
CA LEU A 174 4.90 7.90 -2.41
C LEU A 174 3.49 8.47 -2.21
N ILE A 175 2.46 7.68 -2.49
CA ILE A 175 1.06 8.10 -2.31
C ILE A 175 0.73 8.25 -0.82
N ARG A 176 1.17 7.31 0.03
CA ARG A 176 1.00 7.44 1.49
C ARG A 176 1.69 8.70 2.01
N LYS A 177 2.88 9.04 1.49
CA LYS A 177 3.61 10.26 1.88
C LYS A 177 2.83 11.51 1.48
N LYS A 178 2.34 11.56 0.24
CA LYS A 178 1.51 12.66 -0.27
C LYS A 178 0.24 12.88 0.58
N ILE A 179 -0.39 11.81 1.06
CA ILE A 179 -1.63 11.89 1.86
C ILE A 179 -1.34 12.21 3.35
N GLY A 180 -0.08 12.15 3.78
CA GLY A 180 0.30 12.34 5.19
C GLY A 180 0.15 11.06 6.04
N CYS A 181 0.09 9.89 5.40
CA CYS A 181 -0.03 8.57 6.03
C CYS A 181 1.31 7.79 6.07
N TYR A 182 2.44 8.44 5.77
CA TYR A 182 3.76 7.80 5.68
C TYR A 182 4.64 7.95 6.94
N GLU A 183 4.29 8.88 7.82
CA GLU A 183 4.97 8.98 9.10
C GLU A 183 4.72 7.68 9.88
N ASN A 184 5.81 7.00 10.28
CA ASN A 184 5.91 5.75 11.05
C ASN A 184 6.26 4.45 10.30
N LEU A 185 7.11 4.50 9.25
CA LEU A 185 7.98 3.35 8.93
C LEU A 185 9.25 3.28 9.80
N GLN A 186 9.48 4.25 10.68
CA GLN A 186 10.71 4.34 11.51
C GLN A 186 10.54 4.29 13.03
N ASP A 187 9.34 4.13 13.61
CA ASP A 187 9.19 4.04 15.08
C ASP A 187 8.29 2.87 15.53
N VAL A 188 8.81 1.66 15.37
CA VAL A 188 8.54 0.53 16.30
C VAL A 188 9.88 -0.07 16.75
N SER A 189 10.88 0.80 16.95
CA SER A 189 12.13 0.46 17.62
C SER A 189 12.30 1.37 18.83
N SER A 190 11.39 1.25 19.80
CA SER A 190 11.66 1.50 21.22
C SER A 190 10.39 1.26 22.04
N SER A 191 10.51 0.37 23.02
CA SER A 191 9.49 -0.07 24.00
C SER A 191 8.25 -0.76 23.42
N ASP A 192 8.46 -1.94 22.84
CA ASP A 192 8.02 -3.22 23.44
C ASP A 192 8.49 -4.34 22.49
N GLU A 193 9.08 -5.37 23.07
CA GLU A 193 9.90 -6.40 22.43
C GLU A 193 9.20 -7.15 21.27
N ASP A 194 10.04 -7.59 20.33
CA ASP A 194 9.79 -8.47 19.18
C ASP A 194 9.07 -7.89 17.94
N CYS A 195 9.86 -7.25 17.08
CA CYS A 195 9.63 -7.21 15.63
C CYS A 195 10.86 -7.78 14.92
N THR A 196 10.93 -9.10 14.76
CA THR A 196 11.88 -9.75 13.86
C THR A 196 11.31 -9.76 12.43
N TYR A 197 12.05 -9.18 11.50
CA TYR A 197 11.84 -9.38 10.08
C TYR A 197 12.54 -10.69 9.69
N TYR A 198 11.76 -11.70 9.28
CA TYR A 198 12.24 -12.88 8.54
C TYR A 198 11.62 -12.87 7.15
#